data_AF-A0AA42VHE4-F1
#
_entry.id   AF-A0AA42VHE4-F1
#
_cell.length_a   1.000
_cell.length_b   1.000
_cell.length_c   1.000
_cell.angle_alpha   90.00
_cell.angle_beta   90.00
_cell.angle_gamma   90.00
#
_symmetry.space_group_name_H-M   'P 1'
#
loop_
_entity.id
_entity.type
_entity.pdbx_description
1 polymer ?
#
loop_
_entity_poly.entity_id
_entity_poly.type
_entity_poly.pdbx_seq_one_letter_code
_entity_poly.pdbx_strand_id
1 'polypeptide(L)' 'MAKKLINLDDLGAGAPLKEVSTVTDRNRGKIPTKAKNIQNMPLEFFTRHAALREQGNTSLLFTPYIIEAVRKALEEDEQS' A
#
# COMPACT_ATOMS: atom_id res chain seq x y z
N MET A 1 1.14 -50.66 22.87
CA MET A 1 2.05 -49.63 22.33
C MET A 1 1.22 -48.37 22.02
N ALA A 2 1.10 -47.43 22.96
CA ALA A 2 0.33 -46.21 22.73
C ALA A 2 1.14 -45.23 21.86
N LYS A 3 0.56 -44.76 20.76
CA LYS A 3 1.17 -43.76 19.87
C LYS A 3 1.08 -42.40 20.56
N LYS A 4 2.22 -41.83 20.95
CA LYS A 4 2.31 -40.46 21.48
C LYS A 4 2.12 -39.49 20.31
N LEU A 5 1.01 -38.75 20.32
CA LEU A 5 0.75 -37.68 19.35
C LEU A 5 1.72 -36.53 19.65
N ILE A 6 2.44 -36.06 18.63
CA ILE A 6 3.39 -34.97 18.75
C ILE A 6 2.59 -33.66 18.64
N ASN A 7 2.62 -32.84 19.69
CA ASN A 7 1.98 -31.52 19.67
C ASN A 7 2.85 -30.57 18.82
N LEU A 8 2.29 -30.09 17.71
CA LEU A 8 2.99 -29.19 16.77
C LEU A 8 3.38 -27.85 17.40
N ASP A 9 2.62 -27.40 18.41
CA ASP A 9 2.87 -26.13 19.12
C ASP A 9 4.18 -26.13 19.94
N ASP A 10 4.71 -27.31 20.26
CA ASP A 10 5.90 -27.48 21.10
C ASP A 10 7.21 -27.58 20.29
N LEU A 11 7.12 -27.62 18.95
CA LEU A 11 8.26 -27.84 18.05
C LEU A 11 9.25 -26.66 17.98
N GLY A 12 8.89 -25.51 18.57
CA GLY A 12 9.74 -24.31 18.61
C GLY A 12 10.39 -24.01 19.97
N ALA A 13 10.06 -24.78 21.02
CA ALA A 13 10.42 -24.42 22.41
C ALA A 13 11.92 -24.52 22.73
N GLY A 14 12.71 -25.23 21.91
CA GLY A 14 14.14 -25.45 22.10
C GLY A 14 15.05 -24.97 20.97
N ALA A 15 14.50 -24.24 19.98
CA ALA A 15 15.30 -23.77 18.86
C ALA A 15 16.14 -22.53 19.26
N PRO A 16 17.44 -22.47 18.90
CA PRO A 16 18.29 -21.32 19.20
C PRO A 16 17.86 -20.04 18.44
N LEU A 17 17.03 -20.18 17.41
CA LEU A 17 16.41 -19.08 16.68
C LEU A 17 14.89 -19.26 16.71
N LYS A 18 14.23 -18.30 17.34
CA LYS A 18 12.77 -18.21 17.41
C LYS A 18 12.30 -17.29 16.29
N GLU A 19 11.33 -17.72 15.50
CA GLU A 19 10.71 -16.84 14.49
C GLU A 19 10.08 -15.64 15.19
N VAL A 20 10.51 -14.45 14.79
CA VAL A 20 9.92 -13.20 15.26
C VAL A 20 8.59 -13.05 14.53
N SER A 21 7.49 -13.43 15.19
CA SER A 21 6.14 -13.17 14.73
C SER A 21 5.79 -11.68 14.85
N THR A 22 6.60 -10.77 14.29
CA THR A 22 6.22 -9.36 14.07
C THR A 22 5.31 -9.26 12.84
N VAL A 23 4.23 -10.04 12.85
CA VAL A 23 3.15 -9.90 11.86
C VAL A 23 2.26 -8.68 12.17
N THR A 24 2.49 -7.96 13.26
CA THR A 24 1.65 -6.81 13.64
C THR A 24 2.37 -5.47 13.64
N ASP A 25 3.33 -5.27 12.72
CA ASP A 25 3.92 -3.94 12.49
C ASP A 25 3.80 -3.46 11.03
N ARG A 26 2.67 -3.76 10.37
CA ARG A 26 2.43 -3.30 8.98
C ARG A 26 1.98 -1.85 8.89
N ASN A 27 1.76 -1.15 10.01
CA ASN A 27 1.15 0.18 10.04
C ASN A 27 1.94 1.26 10.78
N ARG A 28 3.06 0.94 11.43
CA ARG A 28 3.87 1.96 12.11
C ARG A 28 4.61 2.78 11.07
N GLY A 29 4.21 4.05 10.96
CA GLY A 29 4.71 4.99 9.96
C GLY A 29 3.82 5.15 8.72
N LYS A 30 2.68 4.47 8.62
CA LYS A 30 1.72 4.72 7.52
C LYS A 30 0.83 5.92 7.84
N ILE A 31 0.78 6.88 6.92
CA ILE A 31 -0.15 8.00 6.97
C ILE A 31 -1.58 7.43 7.00
N PRO A 32 -2.45 7.88 7.92
CA PRO A 32 -3.83 7.40 7.98
C PRO A 32 -4.54 7.73 6.66
N THR A 33 -5.08 6.71 6.00
CA THR A 33 -5.78 6.83 4.72
C THR A 33 -7.27 6.54 4.88
N LYS A 34 -8.09 7.16 4.02
CA LYS A 34 -9.51 6.79 3.85
C LYS A 34 -9.69 6.26 2.43
N ALA A 35 -10.34 5.11 2.30
CA ALA A 35 -10.75 4.61 0.99
C ALA A 35 -11.77 5.58 0.38
N LYS A 36 -11.55 5.96 -0.88
CA LYS A 36 -12.48 6.78 -1.65
C LYS A 36 -12.74 6.12 -2.98
N ASN A 37 -14.02 5.98 -3.30
CA ASN A 37 -14.47 5.61 -4.63
C ASN A 37 -14.94 6.89 -5.34
N ILE A 38 -14.36 7.21 -6.49
CA ILE A 38 -14.74 8.38 -7.27
C ILE A 38 -15.74 7.91 -8.32
N GLN A 39 -17.03 8.21 -8.10
CA GLN A 39 -18.08 7.88 -9.06
C GLN A 39 -18.10 8.93 -10.18
N ASN A 40 -18.45 8.49 -11.39
CA ASN A 40 -18.60 9.35 -12.58
C ASN A 40 -17.34 10.13 -12.97
N MET A 41 -16.15 9.54 -12.80
CA MET A 41 -14.91 10.13 -13.28
C MET A 41 -14.95 10.31 -14.81
N PRO A 42 -14.73 11.53 -15.35
CA PRO A 42 -14.63 11.74 -16.79
C PRO A 42 -13.59 10.82 -17.45
N LEU A 43 -13.99 10.15 -18.52
CA LEU A 43 -13.12 9.28 -19.33
C LEU A 43 -11.88 10.03 -19.85
N GLU A 44 -12.03 11.33 -20.08
CA GLU A 44 -10.96 12.19 -20.56
C GLU A 44 -9.74 12.22 -19.62
N PHE A 45 -9.93 12.05 -18.31
CA PHE A 45 -8.78 12.00 -17.40
C PHE A 45 -7.94 10.75 -17.59
N PHE A 46 -8.56 9.61 -17.91
CA PHE A 46 -7.85 8.38 -18.19
C PHE A 46 -7.11 8.46 -19.53
N THR A 47 -7.72 9.03 -20.57
CA THR A 47 -7.07 9.17 -21.88
C THR A 47 -5.87 10.11 -21.80
N ARG A 48 -6.00 11.24 -21.11
CA ARG A 48 -4.89 12.18 -20.88
C ARG A 48 -3.77 11.55 -20.04
N HIS A 49 -4.09 10.79 -19.00
CA HIS A 49 -3.07 10.09 -18.19
C HIS A 49 -2.34 9.02 -19.00
N ALA A 50 -3.05 8.23 -19.82
CA ALA A 50 -2.45 7.24 -20.69
C ALA A 50 -1.47 7.90 -21.68
N ALA A 51 -1.86 9.01 -22.31
CA ALA A 51 -1.00 9.77 -23.21
C ALA A 51 0.27 10.30 -22.49
N LEU A 52 0.13 10.84 -21.27
CA LEU A 52 1.28 11.28 -20.48
C LEU A 52 2.23 10.14 -20.12
N ARG A 53 1.69 8.94 -19.87
CA ARG A 53 2.49 7.75 -19.58
C ARG A 53 3.24 7.27 -20.83
N GLU A 54 2.57 7.25 -21.98
CA GLU A 54 3.18 6.89 -23.27
C GLU A 54 4.30 7.85 -23.68
N GLN A 55 4.13 9.14 -23.41
CA GLN A 55 5.16 10.16 -23.62
C GLN A 55 6.35 10.05 -22.65
N GLY A 56 6.25 9.21 -21.62
CA GLY A 56 7.28 9.08 -20.58
C GLY A 56 7.27 10.21 -19.54
N ASN A 57 6.26 11.09 -19.56
CA ASN A 57 6.14 12.19 -18.61
C ASN A 57 5.77 11.71 -17.20
N THR A 58 5.17 10.53 -17.08
CA THR A 58 4.91 9.90 -15.78
C THR A 58 5.00 8.38 -15.85
N SER A 59 5.62 7.78 -14.84
CA SER A 59 5.63 6.33 -14.62
C SER A 59 4.54 5.88 -13.63
N LEU A 60 3.84 6.84 -13.00
CA LEU A 60 2.84 6.58 -11.98
C LEU A 60 1.59 5.93 -12.57
N LEU A 61 0.96 5.06 -11.78
CA LEU A 61 -0.40 4.61 -12.05
C LEU A 61 -1.39 5.76 -11.80
N PHE A 62 -2.60 5.65 -12.34
CA PHE A 62 -3.59 6.74 -12.31
C PHE A 62 -3.93 7.22 -10.90
N THR A 63 -4.18 6.31 -9.95
CA THR A 63 -4.52 6.68 -8.56
C THR A 63 -3.38 7.42 -7.85
N PRO A 64 -2.12 6.92 -7.83
CA PRO A 64 -0.98 7.69 -7.34
C PRO A 64 -0.82 9.05 -8.03
N TYR A 65 -1.01 9.10 -9.35
CA TYR A 65 -0.91 10.35 -10.11
C TYR A 65 -1.92 11.41 -9.64
N ILE A 66 -3.17 11.02 -9.37
CA ILE A 66 -4.19 11.93 -8.81
C ILE A 66 -3.78 12.43 -7.43
N ILE A 67 -3.26 11.55 -6.56
CA ILE A 67 -2.84 11.93 -5.21
C ILE A 67 -1.70 12.95 -5.26
N GLU A 68 -0.71 12.73 -6.12
CA GLU A 68 0.39 13.68 -6.35
C GLU A 68 -0.12 15.03 -6.87
N ALA A 69 -1.02 15.01 -7.85
CA ALA A 69 -1.60 16.23 -8.41
C ALA A 69 -2.34 17.05 -7.35
N VAL A 70 -3.13 16.39 -6.50
CA VAL A 70 -3.86 17.04 -5.40
C VAL A 70 -2.90 17.58 -4.35
N ARG A 71 -1.85 16.84 -4.00
CA ARG A 71 -0.85 17.33 -3.03
C ARG A 71 -0.19 18.60 -3.53
N LYS A 72 0.26 18.60 -4.78
CA LYS A 72 0.93 19.76 -5.40
C LYS A 72 0.02 20.98 -5.41
N ALA A 73 -1.26 20.81 -5.76
CA ALA A 73 -2.23 21.91 -5.73
C ALA A 73 -2.40 22.50 -4.32
N LEU A 74 -2.51 21.64 -3.29
CA LEU A 74 -2.60 22.10 -1.90
C LEU A 74 -1.34 22.83 -1.44
N GLU A 75 -0.15 22.32 -1.79
CA GLU A 75 1.13 22.97 -1.47
C GLU A 75 1.28 24.34 -2.16
N GLU A 76 0.78 24.49 -3.39
CA GLU A 76 0.77 25.77 -4.12
C GLU A 76 -0.22 26.77 -3.48
N ASP A 77 -1.41 26.31 -3.09
CA ASP A 77 -2.43 27.13 -2.45
C ASP A 77 -2.00 27.59 -1.05
N GLU A 78 -1.26 26.78 -0.29
CA GLU A 78 -0.73 27.14 1.04
C GLU A 78 0.40 28.19 0.98
N GLN A 79 1.08 28.30 -0.17
CA GLN A 79 2.18 29.24 -0.39
C GLN A 79 1.74 30.58 -0.99
N SER A 80 0.47 30.68 -1.41
CA SER A 80 -0.13 31.87 -2.05
C SER A 80 -0.81 32.79 -1.04
#